data_AF-A0A8C8TM53-F1
#
_entry.id   AF-A0A8C8TM53-F1
#
_cell.length_a   1.000
_cell.length_b   1.000
_cell.length_c   1.000
_cell.angle_alpha   90.00
_cell.angle_beta   90.00
_cell.angle_gamma   90.00
#
_symmetry.space_group_name_H-M   'P 1'
#
loop_
_entity.id
_entity.type
_entity.pdbx_description
1 polymer ?
#
loop_
_entity_poly.entity_id
_entity_poly.type
_entity_poly.pdbx_seq_one_letter_code
_entity_poly.pdbx_strand_id
1 'polypeptide(L)'
;MKLLTHNLLSSHVRGVGTRGFPLRLQATEVRINPVEFNPDFVARMIPKVEWAALVQAADTLNLEEVPKEPTQGYEHDETFLRKMHHVLLEVDVLEGTLQCPESGRLFPISRGIPNMLLNDEETET
;
A
#
# COMPACT_ATOMS: atom_id res chain seq x y z
N MET A 1 6.39 -3.18 -6.30
CA MET A 1 5.50 -3.41 -5.15
C MET A 1 4.24 -2.63 -5.36
N LYS A 2 3.12 -3.32 -5.49
CA LYS A 2 1.80 -2.71 -5.70
C LYS A 2 1.31 -2.01 -4.44
N LEU A 3 0.53 -0.93 -4.57
CA LEU A 3 -0.04 -0.25 -3.40
C LEU A 3 -0.99 -1.12 -2.59
N LEU A 4 -1.63 -2.12 -3.22
CA LEU A 4 -2.38 -3.12 -2.47
C LEU A 4 -1.50 -3.89 -1.49
N THR A 5 -0.26 -4.21 -1.85
CA THR A 5 0.70 -4.88 -0.95
C THR A 5 1.08 -3.96 0.21
N HIS A 6 1.35 -2.68 -0.06
CA HIS A 6 1.62 -1.69 0.99
C HIS A 6 0.50 -1.64 2.04
N ASN A 7 -0.76 -1.67 1.58
CA ASN A 7 -1.94 -1.60 2.43
C ASN A 7 -2.11 -2.82 3.36
N LEU A 8 -1.34 -3.89 3.16
CA LEU A 8 -1.35 -5.11 3.98
C LEU A 8 -0.13 -5.21 4.93
N LEU A 9 0.90 -4.37 4.75
CA LEU A 9 2.15 -4.48 5.50
C LEU A 9 2.11 -3.64 6.78
N SER A 10 2.41 -4.29 7.90
CA SER A 10 2.57 -3.65 9.22
C SER A 10 3.97 -3.91 9.77
N SER A 11 4.50 -2.96 10.54
CA SER A 11 5.72 -3.18 11.32
C SER A 11 5.43 -4.02 12.56
N HIS A 12 6.25 -5.04 12.79
CA HIS A 12 6.25 -5.86 14.00
C HIS A 12 7.57 -5.78 14.76
N VAL A 13 8.29 -4.66 14.61
CA VAL A 13 9.46 -4.38 15.47
C VAL A 13 9.03 -4.47 16.92
N ARG A 14 9.85 -5.11 17.75
CA ARG A 14 9.62 -5.31 19.18
C ARG A 14 9.16 -4.01 19.86
N GLY A 15 8.06 -4.10 20.62
CA GLY A 15 7.49 -2.97 21.36
C GLY A 15 6.54 -2.06 20.57
N VAL A 16 6.38 -2.26 19.27
CA VAL A 16 5.45 -1.48 18.44
C VAL A 16 3.99 -1.87 18.70
N GLY A 17 3.71 -3.16 18.93
CA GLY A 17 2.34 -3.66 19.10
C GLY A 17 1.47 -3.39 17.86
N THR A 18 0.27 -2.83 18.06
CA THR A 18 -0.67 -2.50 16.96
C THR A 18 -0.38 -1.15 16.28
N ARG A 19 0.63 -0.41 16.74
CA ARG A 19 0.96 0.94 16.23
C ARG A 19 1.89 0.92 15.01
N GLY A 20 2.12 -0.26 14.43
CA GLY A 20 3.05 -0.47 13.32
C GLY A 20 2.49 -0.15 11.94
N PHE A 21 1.27 0.36 11.86
CA PHE A 21 0.53 0.59 10.63
C PHE A 21 -0.12 2.00 10.64
N PRO A 22 -0.19 2.69 9.48
CA PRO A 22 0.42 2.34 8.20
C PRO A 22 1.92 2.64 8.16
N LEU A 23 2.65 1.89 7.34
CA LEU A 23 4.05 2.21 7.04
C LEU A 23 4.12 3.45 6.15
N ARG A 24 4.95 4.43 6.51
CA ARG A 24 5.13 5.63 5.67
C ARG A 24 5.96 5.26 4.45
N LEU A 25 5.38 5.41 3.28
CA LEU A 25 6.05 5.13 2.01
C LEU A 25 6.97 6.30 1.64
N GLN A 26 8.12 5.99 1.07
CA GLN A 26 8.94 6.92 0.29
C GLN A 26 9.43 6.18 -0.96
N ALA A 27 9.06 6.64 -2.15
CA ALA A 27 9.50 6.00 -3.39
C ALA A 27 10.56 6.83 -4.09
N THR A 28 11.57 6.17 -4.64
CA THR A 28 12.60 6.77 -5.49
C THR A 28 12.44 6.35 -6.95
N GLU A 29 11.85 5.18 -7.21
CA GLU A 29 11.45 4.73 -8.55
C GLU A 29 10.04 4.14 -8.50
N VAL A 30 9.15 4.64 -9.37
CA VAL A 30 7.77 4.17 -9.53
C VAL A 30 7.55 3.84 -11.00
N ARG A 31 6.79 2.77 -11.27
CA ARG A 31 6.42 2.34 -12.61
C ARG A 31 4.94 2.04 -12.68
N ILE A 32 4.30 2.43 -13.77
CA ILE A 32 2.97 1.97 -14.13
C ILE A 32 3.12 0.66 -14.90
N ASN A 33 2.56 -0.41 -14.37
CA ASN A 33 2.61 -1.75 -14.95
C ASN A 33 1.17 -2.23 -15.19
N PRO A 34 0.65 -2.13 -16.43
CA PRO A 34 -0.73 -2.49 -16.74
C PRO A 34 -1.04 -3.94 -16.36
N VAL A 35 -2.21 -4.15 -15.76
CA VAL A 35 -2.73 -5.48 -15.39
C VAL A 35 -4.13 -5.63 -15.98
N GLU A 36 -4.50 -6.85 -16.38
CA GLU A 36 -5.85 -7.12 -16.87
C GLU A 36 -6.90 -6.72 -15.82
N PHE A 37 -7.86 -5.90 -16.25
CA PHE A 37 -8.91 -5.40 -15.38
C PHE A 37 -9.89 -6.51 -15.01
N ASN A 38 -10.02 -6.80 -13.72
CA ASN A 38 -11.00 -7.74 -13.18
C ASN A 38 -11.90 -7.03 -12.16
N PRO A 39 -13.13 -6.62 -12.54
CA PRO A 39 -14.01 -5.85 -11.67
C PRO A 39 -14.40 -6.64 -10.40
N ASP A 40 -14.63 -7.94 -10.51
CA ASP A 40 -15.00 -8.81 -9.36
C ASP A 40 -13.87 -8.91 -8.34
N PHE A 41 -12.61 -8.90 -8.79
CA PHE A 41 -11.47 -8.86 -7.89
C PHE A 41 -11.42 -7.52 -7.16
N VAL A 42 -11.50 -6.41 -7.89
CA VAL A 42 -11.42 -5.07 -7.31
C VAL A 42 -12.55 -4.86 -6.31
N ALA A 43 -13.80 -5.13 -6.70
CA ALA A 43 -14.96 -4.97 -5.83
C ALA A 43 -14.84 -5.76 -4.52
N ARG A 44 -14.31 -6.99 -4.56
CA ARG A 44 -14.07 -7.79 -3.34
C ARG A 44 -12.93 -7.29 -2.46
N MET A 45 -12.01 -6.51 -3.02
CA MET A 45 -10.90 -5.93 -2.28
C MET A 45 -11.27 -4.61 -1.62
N ILE A 46 -12.18 -3.83 -2.21
CA ILE A 46 -12.61 -2.52 -1.69
C ILE A 46 -12.94 -2.52 -0.18
N PRO A 47 -13.73 -3.47 0.37
CA PRO A 47 -14.04 -3.48 1.81
C PRO A 47 -12.84 -3.80 2.72
N LYS A 48 -11.75 -4.34 2.16
CA LYS A 48 -10.54 -4.75 2.90
C LYS A 48 -9.45 -3.69 2.85
N VAL A 49 -9.62 -2.66 2.02
CA VAL A 49 -8.65 -1.57 1.89
C VAL A 49 -8.76 -0.67 3.11
N GLU A 50 -7.62 -0.41 3.73
CA GLU A 50 -7.49 0.65 4.72
C GLU A 50 -7.29 1.98 3.99
N TRP A 51 -8.37 2.75 3.88
CA TRP A 51 -8.48 3.92 3.00
C TRP A 51 -7.52 5.04 3.39
N ALA A 52 -7.35 5.31 4.69
CA ALA A 52 -6.45 6.36 5.14
C ALA A 52 -4.99 6.07 4.73
N ALA A 53 -4.58 4.81 4.82
CA ALA A 53 -3.24 4.36 4.41
C ALA A 53 -3.04 4.45 2.90
N LEU A 54 -4.08 4.10 2.11
CA LEU A 54 -4.03 4.20 0.65
C LEU A 54 -3.90 5.65 0.19
N VAL A 55 -4.72 6.56 0.74
CA VAL A 55 -4.68 7.99 0.41
C VAL A 55 -3.32 8.57 0.75
N GLN A 56 -2.76 8.24 1.93
CA GLN A 56 -1.41 8.70 2.30
C GLN A 56 -0.32 8.21 1.33
N ALA A 57 -0.39 6.94 0.91
CA ALA A 57 0.55 6.40 -0.07
C ALA A 57 0.38 7.07 -1.45
N ALA A 58 -0.85 7.27 -1.89
CA ALA A 58 -1.16 7.94 -3.14
C ALA A 58 -0.64 9.39 -3.17
N ASP A 59 -0.86 10.15 -2.09
CA ASP A 59 -0.37 11.52 -1.94
C ASP A 59 1.16 11.58 -2.03
N THR A 60 1.84 10.63 -1.36
CA THR A 60 3.31 10.52 -1.41
C THR A 60 3.83 10.31 -2.83
N LEU A 61 3.09 9.53 -3.63
CA LEU A 61 3.43 9.23 -5.02
C LEU A 61 2.91 10.28 -6.01
N ASN A 62 2.26 11.35 -5.53
CA ASN A 62 1.58 12.36 -6.35
C ASN A 62 0.60 11.77 -7.36
N LEU A 63 -0.14 10.72 -6.96
CA LEU A 63 -1.22 10.16 -7.78
C LEU A 63 -2.42 11.10 -7.75
N GLU A 64 -2.90 11.51 -8.92
CA GLU A 64 -4.07 12.36 -9.03
C GLU A 64 -5.37 11.55 -8.84
N GLU A 65 -6.40 12.20 -8.30
CA GLU A 65 -7.79 11.70 -8.26
C GLU A 65 -8.03 10.35 -7.56
N VAL A 66 -7.27 10.01 -6.52
CA VAL A 66 -7.53 8.80 -5.72
C VAL A 66 -8.81 8.99 -4.87
N PRO A 67 -9.79 8.08 -4.99
CA PRO A 67 -10.98 8.12 -4.15
C PRO A 67 -10.59 8.03 -2.66
N LYS A 68 -11.22 8.85 -1.82
CA LYS A 68 -10.91 8.93 -0.38
C LYS A 68 -11.67 7.89 0.45
N GLU A 69 -12.78 7.41 -0.08
CA GLU A 69 -13.68 6.45 0.56
C GLU A 69 -14.47 5.70 -0.53
N PRO A 70 -15.06 4.53 -0.22
CA PRO A 70 -15.91 3.82 -1.17
C PRO A 70 -17.23 4.57 -1.37
N THR A 71 -17.66 4.71 -2.62
CA THR A 71 -18.97 5.28 -2.95
C THR A 71 -20.09 4.26 -2.74
N GLN A 72 -21.32 4.70 -2.48
CA GLN A 72 -22.45 3.78 -2.37
C GLN A 72 -22.71 3.09 -3.72
N GLY A 73 -22.80 1.76 -3.72
CA GLY A 73 -23.01 0.97 -4.95
C GLY A 73 -21.77 0.88 -5.86
N TYR A 74 -20.58 1.07 -5.29
CA TYR A 74 -19.31 1.02 -6.02
C TYR A 74 -19.10 -0.28 -6.82
N GLU A 75 -19.76 -1.37 -6.44
CA GLU A 75 -19.70 -2.67 -7.12
C GLU A 75 -20.21 -2.62 -8.55
N HIS A 76 -21.06 -1.63 -8.87
CA HIS A 76 -21.63 -1.42 -10.20
C HIS A 76 -21.08 -0.17 -10.90
N ASP A 77 -20.17 0.57 -10.27
CA ASP A 77 -19.49 1.72 -10.84
C ASP A 77 -18.16 1.31 -11.47
N GLU A 78 -18.19 0.95 -12.76
CA GLU A 78 -16.99 0.56 -13.49
C GLU A 78 -15.93 1.68 -13.51
N THR A 79 -16.32 2.95 -13.48
CA THR A 79 -15.38 4.07 -13.49
C THR A 79 -14.60 4.10 -12.18
N PHE A 80 -15.29 3.96 -11.04
CA PHE A 80 -14.65 3.81 -9.74
C PHE A 80 -13.76 2.57 -9.68
N LEU A 81 -14.25 1.41 -10.13
CA LEU A 81 -13.49 0.16 -10.09
C LEU A 81 -12.22 0.24 -10.96
N ARG A 82 -12.27 0.92 -12.11
CA ARG A 82 -11.08 1.15 -12.95
C ARG A 82 -10.07 2.09 -12.29
N LYS A 83 -10.53 3.15 -11.62
CA LYS A 83 -9.66 4.03 -10.83
C LYS A 83 -8.96 3.25 -9.71
N MET A 84 -9.72 2.45 -8.97
CA MET A 84 -9.17 1.63 -7.89
C MET A 84 -8.25 0.52 -8.40
N HIS A 85 -8.56 -0.10 -9.54
CA HIS A 85 -7.66 -1.04 -10.23
C HIS A 85 -6.30 -0.40 -10.52
N HIS A 86 -6.32 0.79 -11.14
CA HIS A 86 -5.10 1.51 -11.47
C HIS A 86 -4.23 1.75 -10.23
N VAL A 87 -4.81 2.36 -9.20
CA VAL A 87 -4.09 2.72 -7.97
C VAL A 87 -3.59 1.47 -7.23
N LEU A 88 -4.44 0.47 -7.02
CA LEU A 88 -4.11 -0.70 -6.21
C LEU A 88 -3.18 -1.68 -6.91
N LEU A 89 -3.30 -1.82 -8.24
CA LEU A 89 -2.71 -2.94 -8.98
C LEU A 89 -1.74 -2.52 -10.08
N GLU A 90 -1.82 -1.31 -10.64
CA GLU A 90 -0.96 -0.91 -11.74
C GLU A 90 0.20 -0.02 -11.31
N VAL A 91 0.09 0.69 -10.17
CA VAL A 91 1.18 1.48 -9.61
C VAL A 91 2.14 0.58 -8.81
N ASP A 92 3.36 0.42 -9.32
CA ASP A 92 4.42 -0.39 -8.73
C ASP A 92 5.58 0.50 -8.24
N VAL A 93 5.87 0.47 -6.94
CA VAL A 93 7.10 1.05 -6.38
C VAL A 93 8.25 0.07 -6.59
N LEU A 94 9.29 0.47 -7.32
CA LEU A 94 10.45 -0.37 -7.63
C LEU A 94 11.59 -0.18 -6.63
N GLU A 95 11.88 1.07 -6.28
CA GLU A 95 12.89 1.43 -5.28
C GLU A 95 12.29 2.43 -4.29
N GLY A 96 12.63 2.29 -3.02
CA GLY A 96 12.07 3.14 -1.96
C GLY A 96 12.28 2.59 -0.56
N THR A 97 11.57 3.14 0.41
CA THR A 97 11.54 2.67 1.79
C THR A 97 10.12 2.70 2.36
N LEU A 98 9.88 1.83 3.33
CA LEU A 98 8.71 1.83 4.19
C LEU A 98 9.19 2.13 5.62
N GLN A 99 8.71 3.20 6.23
CA GLN A 99 9.09 3.57 7.60
C GLN A 99 8.01 3.15 8.59
N CYS A 100 8.39 2.45 9.66
CA CYS A 100 7.52 2.21 10.80
C CYS A 100 7.15 3.56 11.46
N PRO A 101 5.86 3.87 11.66
CA PRO A 101 5.45 5.15 12.23
C PRO A 101 5.79 5.28 13.71
N GLU A 102 5.92 4.17 14.44
CA GLU A 102 6.20 4.14 15.88
C GLU A 102 7.71 4.07 16.17
N SER A 103 8.43 3.09 15.63
CA SER A 103 9.85 2.89 15.92
C SER A 103 10.80 3.66 15.00
N GLY A 104 10.31 4.17 13.87
CA GLY A 104 11.14 4.82 12.85
C GLY A 104 11.97 3.86 11.99
N ARG A 105 11.89 2.54 12.21
CA ARG A 105 12.60 1.52 11.42
C ARG A 105 12.26 1.62 9.94
N LEU A 106 13.29 1.61 9.09
CA LEU A 106 13.16 1.63 7.64
C LEU A 106 13.26 0.22 7.04
N PHE A 107 12.29 -0.16 6.23
CA PHE A 107 12.29 -1.39 5.43
C PHE A 107 12.54 -1.01 3.97
N PRO A 108 13.67 -1.40 3.37
CA PRO A 108 13.97 -1.01 1.99
C PRO A 108 13.09 -1.79 1.01
N ILE A 109 12.64 -1.10 -0.04
CA ILE A 109 12.04 -1.70 -1.24
C ILE A 109 13.13 -1.70 -2.31
N SER A 110 13.48 -2.88 -2.84
CA SER A 110 14.41 -2.99 -3.96
C SER A 110 13.89 -3.96 -5.01
N ARG A 111 14.02 -3.60 -6.28
CA ARG A 111 13.50 -4.35 -7.44
C ARG A 111 12.02 -4.73 -7.26
N GLY A 112 11.28 -3.81 -6.65
CA GLY A 112 9.85 -3.96 -6.38
C GLY A 112 9.48 -4.89 -5.24
N ILE A 113 10.44 -5.35 -4.44
CA ILE A 113 10.24 -6.28 -3.32
C ILE A 113 10.55 -5.55 -1.99
N PRO A 114 9.56 -5.41 -1.07
CA PRO A 114 9.81 -4.88 0.25
C PRO A 114 10.55 -5.90 1.13
N ASN A 115 11.64 -5.48 1.78
CA ASN A 115 12.38 -6.32 2.72
C ASN A 115 11.95 -6.01 4.16
N MET A 116 11.11 -6.89 4.71
CA MET A 116 10.57 -6.78 6.08
C MET A 116 11.38 -7.56 7.12
N LEU A 117 12.60 -8.02 6.79
CA LEU A 117 13.45 -8.75 7.73
C LEU A 117 13.87 -7.88 8.91
N LEU A 118 13.82 -8.49 10.09
CA LEU A 118 14.22 -7.91 11.37
C LEU A 118 15.48 -8.62 11.86
N ASN A 119 16.36 -7.90 12.55
CA ASN A 119 17.43 -8.52 13.31
C ASN A 119 16.88 -9.21 14.56
N ASP A 120 17.60 -10.18 15.12
CA ASP A 120 17.17 -10.92 16.31
C ASP A 120 16.78 -10.00 17.48
N GLU A 121 17.52 -8.90 17.68
CA GLU A 121 17.23 -7.89 18.72
C GLU A 121 15.92 -7.11 18.49
N GLU A 122 15.50 -6.98 17.22
CA GLU A 122 14.28 -6.29 16.80
C GLU A 122 13.05 -7.22 16.84
N THR A 123 13.25 -8.53 16.97
CA THR A 123 12.17 -9.53 17.09
C THR A 123 11.73 -9.71 18.53
N GLU A 124 10.47 -10.10 18.73
CA GLU A 124 10.02 -10.60 20.03
C GLU A 124 10.64 -11.99 20.26
N THR A 125 11.41 -12.13 21.34
CA THR A 125 11.88 -13.42 21.87
C THR A 125 10.75 -14.22 22.49
#